data_AF-A0A2G5ELP4-F1
#
_entry.id   AF-A0A2G5ELP4-F1
#
_cell.length_a   1.000
_cell.length_b   1.000
_cell.length_c   1.000
_cell.angle_alpha   90.00
_cell.angle_beta   90.00
_cell.angle_gamma   90.00
#
_symmetry.space_group_name_H-M   'P 1'
#
loop_
_entity.id
_entity.type
_entity.pdbx_description
1 polymer ?
#
loop_
_entity_poly.entity_id
_entity_poly.type
_entity_poly.pdbx_seq_one_letter_code
_entity_poly.pdbx_strand_id
1 'polypeptide(L)'
;MPIGGGGDETEQQVVYEIELPEARLHRCVGSKGNWLITIDNFAIIHLLNPFSRVQFHLPPQSTFEYGIDADDKTPEFYRDGLLKKAIISSTPSSESSCCKDCVVMAIHYFMRKVAFARPGDASWTTLQLPQDLIDDIIFYKNKFYAVNCLGVVMVFVIGDGLDSPKATVIAKLPKTSSKDRKYIVECSGELLVLVKSVLNLNANAKTNLPAFKTEKFVVYRLDFTNQNWEEVNSLGEYCLFLGFNTSVSVPAVNYSGFLKKNCIYFTDDFAYAMTWECLI
;
A
#
# COMPACT_ATOMS: atom_id res chain seq x y z
N MET A 1 -47.50 8.35 27.45
CA MET A 1 -47.39 9.43 26.44
C MET A 1 -47.46 10.76 27.16
N PRO A 2 -46.68 11.80 26.80
CA PRO A 2 -45.71 11.94 25.69
C PRO A 2 -44.26 11.62 26.15
N ILE A 3 -43.29 11.14 25.36
CA ILE A 3 -42.72 11.45 24.02
C ILE A 3 -41.65 12.57 24.05
N GLY A 4 -40.45 12.21 23.56
CA GLY A 4 -39.50 13.11 22.87
C GLY A 4 -38.37 13.65 23.75
N GLY A 5 -37.10 13.64 23.37
CA GLY A 5 -36.38 13.18 22.17
C GLY A 5 -34.95 12.84 22.63
N GLY A 6 -34.25 11.90 22.01
CA GLY A 6 -33.82 12.04 20.63
C GLY A 6 -32.70 13.08 20.52
N GLY A 7 -31.67 12.96 21.36
CA GLY A 7 -30.41 13.67 21.18
C GLY A 7 -29.53 12.88 20.23
N ASP A 8 -29.86 12.95 18.94
CA ASP A 8 -28.96 12.55 17.87
C ASP A 8 -27.98 13.72 17.73
N GLU A 9 -26.92 13.71 18.54
CA GLU A 9 -25.78 14.62 18.34
C GLU A 9 -25.08 14.16 17.07
N THR A 10 -25.56 14.65 15.93
CA THR A 10 -24.87 14.54 14.66
C THR A 10 -23.55 15.30 14.80
N GLU A 11 -22.45 14.59 15.05
CA GLU A 11 -21.11 15.14 14.91
C GLU A 11 -21.01 15.81 13.54
N GLN A 12 -20.94 17.14 13.52
CA GLN A 12 -20.75 17.88 12.28
C GLN A 12 -19.36 17.52 11.74
N GLN A 13 -19.34 16.83 10.62
CA GLN A 13 -18.11 16.54 9.90
C GLN A 13 -17.53 17.86 9.38
N VAL A 14 -16.49 18.36 10.05
CA VAL A 14 -15.76 19.55 9.61
C VAL A 14 -14.73 19.14 8.57
N VAL A 15 -14.89 19.64 7.34
CA VAL A 15 -13.90 19.47 6.27
C VAL A 15 -12.90 20.62 6.35
N TYR A 16 -11.62 20.28 6.50
CA TYR A 16 -10.53 21.26 6.47
C TYR A 16 -9.82 21.18 5.12
N GLU A 17 -9.77 22.30 4.41
CA GLU A 17 -8.93 22.45 3.23
C GLU A 17 -7.55 22.93 3.66
N ILE A 18 -6.51 22.19 3.26
CA ILE A 18 -5.13 22.49 3.58
C ILE A 18 -4.38 22.67 2.27
N GLU A 19 -3.91 23.88 1.99
CA GLU A 19 -2.96 24.11 0.91
C GLU A 19 -1.60 23.50 1.30
N LEU A 20 -1.00 22.72 0.40
CA LEU A 20 0.26 22.02 0.66
C LEU A 20 1.25 22.30 -0.49
N PRO A 21 1.82 23.52 -0.56
CA PRO A 21 2.67 23.93 -1.67
C PRO A 21 3.92 23.05 -1.80
N GLU A 22 4.47 22.59 -0.67
CA GLU A 22 5.55 21.61 -0.60
C GLU A 22 5.25 20.24 -1.22
N ALA A 23 4.00 19.87 -1.47
CA ALA A 23 3.64 18.63 -2.17
C ALA A 23 3.16 18.86 -3.60
N ARG A 24 3.31 20.08 -4.12
CA ARG A 24 2.86 20.43 -5.48
C ARG A 24 3.61 19.58 -6.50
N LEU A 25 2.87 18.90 -7.38
CA LEU A 25 3.39 17.96 -8.39
C LEU A 25 4.12 16.74 -7.81
N HIS A 26 3.98 16.47 -6.51
CA HIS A 26 4.46 15.23 -5.93
C HIS A 26 3.43 14.13 -6.16
N ARG A 27 3.90 12.89 -6.34
CA ARG A 27 3.07 11.70 -6.28
C ARG A 27 3.15 11.11 -4.88
N CYS A 28 2.00 10.84 -4.27
CA CYS A 28 1.93 10.06 -3.04
C CYS A 28 2.19 8.58 -3.37
N VAL A 29 3.04 7.92 -2.58
CA VAL A 29 3.43 6.51 -2.73
C VAL A 29 3.17 5.68 -1.47
N GLY A 30 2.69 6.33 -0.41
CA GLY A 30 2.40 5.69 0.86
C GLY A 30 1.98 6.69 1.92
N SER A 31 1.41 6.19 3.01
CA SER A 31 1.06 7.01 4.17
C SER A 31 1.04 6.16 5.44
N LYS A 32 1.22 6.81 6.59
CA LYS A 32 0.98 6.20 7.91
C LYS A 32 0.76 7.27 8.96
N GLY A 33 -0.35 7.16 9.69
CA GLY A 33 -0.76 8.20 10.63
C GLY A 33 -0.84 9.55 9.93
N ASN A 34 -0.17 10.56 10.48
CA ASN A 34 -0.15 11.92 9.93
C ASN A 34 1.01 12.17 8.95
N TRP A 35 1.61 11.11 8.39
CA TRP A 35 2.75 11.23 7.48
C TRP A 35 2.41 10.67 6.10
N LEU A 36 2.77 11.42 5.08
CA LEU A 36 2.74 11.04 3.68
C LEU A 36 4.15 10.69 3.22
N ILE A 37 4.25 9.71 2.34
CA ILE A 37 5.47 9.43 1.58
C ILE A 37 5.20 9.93 0.17
N THR A 38 5.99 10.89 -0.28
CA THR A 38 5.80 11.54 -1.58
C THR A 38 7.08 11.53 -2.38
N ILE A 39 6.97 11.46 -3.70
CA ILE A 39 8.09 11.61 -4.63
C ILE A 39 7.86 12.81 -5.54
N ASP A 40 8.88 13.66 -5.68
CA ASP A 40 8.82 14.86 -6.50
C ASP A 40 9.29 14.62 -7.95
N ASN A 41 9.20 15.65 -8.78
CA ASN A 41 9.64 15.61 -10.19
C ASN A 41 11.18 15.46 -10.33
N PHE A 42 11.95 15.66 -9.27
CA PHE A 42 13.39 15.38 -9.23
C PHE A 42 13.70 13.96 -8.74
N ALA A 43 12.67 13.14 -8.56
CA ALA A 43 12.74 11.78 -8.05
C ALA A 43 13.33 11.69 -6.63
N ILE A 44 13.21 12.77 -5.85
CA ILE A 44 13.55 12.79 -4.42
C ILE A 44 12.31 12.33 -3.64
N ILE A 45 12.55 11.48 -2.65
CA ILE A 45 11.49 10.88 -1.84
C ILE A 45 11.48 11.58 -0.48
N HIS A 46 10.29 12.01 -0.06
CA HIS A 46 10.07 12.81 1.13
C HIS A 46 9.07 12.12 2.06
N LEU A 47 9.37 12.15 3.36
CA LEU A 47 8.35 11.97 4.41
C LEU A 47 7.83 13.35 4.78
N LEU A 48 6.56 13.61 4.51
CA LEU A 48 5.93 14.91 4.71
C LEU A 48 4.78 14.77 5.70
N ASN A 49 4.80 15.58 6.76
CA ASN A 49 3.64 15.77 7.62
C ASN A 49 2.83 16.97 7.12
N PRO A 50 1.61 16.78 6.55
CA PRO A 50 0.86 17.88 5.97
C PRO A 50 0.34 18.86 7.01
N PHE A 51 0.28 18.53 8.30
CA PHE A 51 -0.23 19.45 9.33
C PHE A 51 0.87 20.32 9.94
N SER A 52 2.03 19.72 10.23
CA SER A 52 3.18 20.44 10.82
C SER A 52 4.16 20.99 9.79
N ARG A 53 4.02 20.59 8.52
CA ARG A 53 4.96 20.89 7.41
C ARG A 53 6.37 20.32 7.58
N VAL A 54 6.64 19.56 8.65
CA VAL A 54 7.93 18.91 8.85
C VAL A 54 8.19 17.90 7.73
N GLN A 55 9.43 17.91 7.24
CA GLN A 55 9.89 17.03 6.17
C GLN A 55 11.18 16.32 6.55
N PHE A 56 11.26 15.06 6.15
CA PHE A 56 12.50 14.29 6.15
C PHE A 56 12.77 13.74 4.76
N HIS A 57 14.02 13.82 4.33
CA HIS A 57 14.44 13.22 3.07
C HIS A 57 14.79 11.74 3.26
N LEU A 58 14.34 10.93 2.32
CA LEU A 58 14.83 9.58 2.07
C LEU A 58 15.85 9.62 0.93
N PRO A 59 16.66 8.57 0.75
CA PRO A 59 17.58 8.52 -0.37
C PRO A 59 16.85 8.75 -1.71
N PRO A 60 17.47 9.44 -2.69
CA PRO A 60 16.87 9.65 -4.00
C PRO A 60 16.55 8.33 -4.70
N GLN A 61 15.53 8.33 -5.55
CA GLN A 61 15.14 7.18 -6.37
C GLN A 61 16.29 6.65 -7.25
N SER A 62 17.21 7.52 -7.68
CA SER A 62 18.39 7.12 -8.47
C SER A 62 19.35 6.18 -7.74
N THR A 63 19.22 6.03 -6.42
CA THR A 63 20.07 5.16 -5.61
C THR A 63 19.52 3.73 -5.47
N PHE A 64 18.34 3.43 -6.01
CA PHE A 64 17.90 2.04 -6.13
C PHE A 64 18.85 1.26 -7.05
N GLU A 65 19.13 0.00 -6.69
CA GLU A 65 20.01 -0.88 -7.48
C GLU A 65 19.54 -1.07 -8.94
N TYR A 66 18.21 -1.07 -9.14
CA TYR A 66 17.59 -1.23 -10.46
C TYR A 66 16.90 0.07 -10.85
N GLY A 67 17.51 0.84 -11.75
CA GLY A 67 16.94 2.07 -12.31
C GLY A 67 15.90 1.82 -13.41
N ILE A 68 15.41 2.91 -13.99
CA ILE A 68 14.62 2.87 -15.24
C ILE A 68 15.55 3.23 -16.40
N ASP A 69 15.64 2.34 -17.39
CA ASP A 69 16.24 2.63 -18.68
C ASP A 69 15.11 2.83 -19.69
N ALA A 70 14.78 4.09 -19.99
CA ALA A 70 13.69 4.45 -20.89
C ALA A 70 14.08 5.63 -21.77
N ASP A 71 13.51 5.64 -22.98
CA ASP A 71 13.67 6.73 -23.94
C ASP A 71 12.98 8.02 -23.47
N ASP A 72 11.87 7.88 -22.72
CA ASP A 72 11.17 9.00 -22.09
C ASP A 72 11.95 9.45 -20.84
N LYS A 73 12.43 10.70 -20.89
CA LYS A 73 13.20 11.32 -19.82
C LYS A 73 12.45 12.44 -19.12
N THR A 74 11.12 12.48 -19.27
CA THR A 74 10.30 13.49 -18.58
C THR A 74 10.36 13.30 -17.06
N PRO A 75 10.33 14.41 -16.29
CA PRO A 75 10.29 14.35 -14.83
C PRO A 75 9.15 13.48 -14.28
N GLU A 76 7.97 13.56 -14.91
CA GLU A 76 6.78 12.80 -14.54
C GLU A 76 6.99 11.30 -14.73
N PHE A 77 7.63 10.89 -15.83
CA PHE A 77 7.93 9.49 -16.09
C PHE A 77 8.87 8.91 -15.02
N TYR A 78 9.92 9.63 -14.65
CA TYR A 78 10.81 9.18 -13.56
C TYR A 78 10.10 9.15 -12.22
N ARG A 79 9.34 10.21 -11.88
CA ARG A 79 8.56 10.29 -10.63
C ARG A 79 7.60 9.09 -10.50
N ASP A 80 6.97 8.67 -11.59
CA ASP A 80 5.89 7.68 -11.56
C ASP A 80 6.35 6.24 -11.87
N GLY A 81 7.50 6.09 -12.53
CA GLY A 81 7.89 4.84 -13.17
C GLY A 81 8.62 3.82 -12.30
N LEU A 82 9.32 4.23 -11.22
CA LEU A 82 10.15 3.28 -10.43
C LEU A 82 9.58 2.98 -9.05
N LEU A 83 9.19 3.98 -8.26
CA LEU A 83 8.71 3.73 -6.91
C LEU A 83 7.22 3.37 -6.91
N LYS A 84 6.87 2.11 -6.65
CA LYS A 84 5.47 1.69 -6.67
C LYS A 84 4.74 2.04 -5.38
N LYS A 85 5.30 1.61 -4.25
CA LYS A 85 4.70 1.74 -2.92
C LYS A 85 5.79 1.81 -1.88
N ALA A 86 5.60 2.61 -0.84
CA ALA A 86 6.48 2.68 0.31
C ALA A 86 5.69 2.60 1.63
N ILE A 87 6.27 1.97 2.65
CA ILE A 87 5.66 1.81 3.98
C ILE A 87 6.70 2.13 5.05
N ILE A 88 6.28 2.86 6.10
CA ILE A 88 7.13 3.20 7.24
C ILE A 88 6.81 2.33 8.48
N SER A 89 7.83 1.96 9.24
CA SER A 89 7.69 1.15 10.46
C SER A 89 7.05 1.96 11.59
N SER A 90 7.47 3.21 11.78
CA SER A 90 7.01 4.12 12.81
C SER A 90 6.86 5.53 12.26
N THR A 91 6.02 6.35 12.89
CA THR A 91 5.92 7.77 12.53
C THR A 91 7.07 8.53 13.17
N PRO A 92 7.78 9.40 12.42
CA PRO A 92 8.77 10.29 13.01
C PRO A 92 8.19 11.14 14.14
N SER A 93 8.93 11.30 15.22
CA SER A 93 8.64 12.29 16.27
C SER A 93 8.92 13.69 15.74
N SER A 94 7.97 14.61 15.89
CA SER A 94 8.12 16.02 15.48
C SER A 94 9.16 16.79 16.29
N GLU A 95 9.60 16.24 17.43
CA GLU A 95 10.53 16.90 18.36
C GLU A 95 12.00 16.55 18.12
N SER A 96 12.30 15.47 17.38
CA SER A 96 13.68 15.06 17.10
C SER A 96 14.07 15.39 15.65
N SER A 97 15.24 16.00 15.48
CA SER A 97 15.84 16.25 14.15
C SER A 97 16.31 14.97 13.46
N CYS A 98 16.23 13.82 14.13
CA CYS A 98 16.61 12.53 13.59
C CYS A 98 15.48 11.51 13.79
N CYS A 99 15.29 10.68 12.76
CA CYS A 99 14.29 9.62 12.74
C CYS A 99 14.96 8.29 12.40
N LYS A 100 16.06 7.98 13.12
CA LYS A 100 16.90 6.82 12.81
C LYS A 100 16.18 5.49 13.06
N ASP A 101 15.20 5.48 13.96
CA ASP A 101 14.43 4.27 14.27
C ASP A 101 13.37 3.95 13.21
N CYS A 102 12.98 4.92 12.39
CA CYS A 102 12.07 4.69 11.28
C CYS A 102 12.78 3.96 10.14
N VAL A 103 12.24 2.79 9.80
CA VAL A 103 12.59 2.04 8.61
C VAL A 103 11.51 2.30 7.58
N VAL A 104 11.93 2.60 6.35
CA VAL A 104 11.05 2.66 5.19
C VAL A 104 11.37 1.49 4.28
N MET A 105 10.36 0.72 3.90
CA MET A 105 10.48 -0.31 2.86
C MET A 105 9.70 0.12 1.62
N ALA A 106 10.33 -0.04 0.46
CA ALA A 106 9.80 0.38 -0.84
C ALA A 106 9.78 -0.80 -1.81
N ILE A 107 8.70 -0.92 -2.59
CA ILE A 107 8.61 -1.80 -3.75
C ILE A 107 8.99 -1.00 -5.00
N HIS A 108 9.98 -1.47 -5.75
CA HIS A 108 10.37 -0.87 -7.03
C HIS A 108 9.67 -1.57 -8.21
N TYR A 109 9.27 -0.82 -9.22
CA TYR A 109 8.21 -1.18 -10.17
C TYR A 109 8.59 -2.34 -11.10
N PHE A 110 9.69 -2.23 -11.84
CA PHE A 110 10.02 -3.19 -12.90
C PHE A 110 10.42 -4.56 -12.37
N MET A 111 11.33 -4.59 -11.40
CA MET A 111 11.82 -5.85 -10.82
C MET A 111 10.96 -6.33 -9.63
N ARG A 112 10.06 -5.46 -9.11
CA ARG A 112 9.19 -5.77 -7.97
C ARG A 112 9.94 -6.36 -6.78
N LYS A 113 11.18 -5.92 -6.53
CA LYS A 113 11.86 -6.27 -5.28
C LYS A 113 11.63 -5.20 -4.23
N VAL A 114 12.19 -5.44 -3.06
CA VAL A 114 12.05 -4.60 -1.89
C VAL A 114 13.40 -4.02 -1.55
N ALA A 115 13.44 -2.71 -1.36
CA ALA A 115 14.58 -2.03 -0.78
C ALA A 115 14.15 -1.34 0.51
N PHE A 116 15.12 -1.12 1.40
CA PHE A 116 14.89 -0.38 2.63
C PHE A 116 15.87 0.78 2.76
N ALA A 117 15.45 1.79 3.53
CA ALA A 117 16.26 2.92 3.93
C ALA A 117 15.72 3.53 5.23
N ARG A 118 16.53 4.34 5.87
CA ARG A 118 16.16 5.20 6.99
C ARG A 118 16.27 6.66 6.57
N PRO A 119 15.49 7.57 7.19
CA PRO A 119 15.71 8.99 7.04
C PRO A 119 17.17 9.37 7.35
N GLY A 120 17.84 9.99 6.39
CA GLY A 120 19.26 10.37 6.48
C GLY A 120 20.25 9.35 5.92
N ASP A 121 19.81 8.18 5.46
CA ASP A 121 20.67 7.28 4.68
C ASP A 121 21.04 7.94 3.34
N ALA A 122 22.20 7.59 2.80
CA ALA A 122 22.67 8.10 1.52
C ALA A 122 22.07 7.35 0.30
N SER A 123 21.69 6.09 0.49
CA SER A 123 21.25 5.19 -0.59
C SER A 123 20.22 4.17 -0.10
N TRP A 124 19.32 3.75 -1.01
CA TRP A 124 18.48 2.58 -0.77
C TRP A 124 19.31 1.29 -0.77
N THR A 125 18.98 0.35 0.12
CA THR A 125 19.59 -0.98 0.13
C THR A 125 18.57 -2.02 -0.33
N THR A 126 18.79 -2.63 -1.49
CA THR A 126 17.94 -3.73 -1.97
C THR A 126 18.12 -4.97 -1.11
N LEU A 127 17.00 -5.56 -0.71
CA LEU A 127 16.98 -6.79 0.08
C LEU A 127 17.07 -8.01 -0.83
N GLN A 128 17.90 -8.97 -0.42
CA GLN A 128 17.94 -10.30 -1.04
C GLN A 128 16.81 -11.15 -0.45
N LEU A 129 15.79 -11.41 -1.26
CA LEU A 129 14.59 -12.13 -0.84
C LEU A 129 14.66 -13.60 -1.23
N PRO A 130 14.06 -14.51 -0.43
CA PRO A 130 13.86 -15.90 -0.86
C PRO A 130 13.04 -16.01 -2.15
N GLN A 131 12.09 -15.10 -2.34
CA GLN A 131 11.32 -14.96 -3.58
C GLN A 131 11.02 -13.49 -3.88
N ASP A 132 11.20 -13.10 -5.13
CA ASP A 132 10.94 -11.75 -5.62
C ASP A 132 9.50 -11.58 -6.12
N LEU A 133 9.27 -10.52 -6.91
CA LEU A 133 8.00 -10.17 -7.54
C LEU A 133 6.92 -9.81 -6.53
N ILE A 134 7.25 -8.91 -5.60
CA ILE A 134 6.33 -8.42 -4.58
C ILE A 134 5.17 -7.66 -5.22
N ASP A 135 3.96 -8.07 -4.88
CA ASP A 135 2.74 -7.37 -5.25
C ASP A 135 2.44 -6.22 -4.31
N ASP A 136 2.50 -6.52 -3.01
CA ASP A 136 2.10 -5.60 -1.96
C ASP A 136 2.87 -5.84 -0.64
N ILE A 137 2.95 -4.80 0.19
CA ILE A 137 3.64 -4.78 1.48
C ILE A 137 2.87 -3.94 2.50
N ILE A 138 2.90 -4.37 3.77
CA ILE A 138 2.30 -3.68 4.91
C ILE A 138 3.23 -3.78 6.13
N PHE A 139 3.11 -2.83 7.05
CA PHE A 139 3.69 -2.93 8.38
C PHE A 139 2.60 -3.24 9.40
N TYR A 140 2.71 -4.37 10.08
CA TYR A 140 1.70 -4.91 10.98
C TYR A 140 2.39 -5.58 12.18
N LYS A 141 1.87 -5.38 13.40
CA LYS A 141 2.44 -5.95 14.65
C LYS A 141 3.98 -5.90 14.72
N ASN A 142 4.54 -4.72 14.47
CA ASN A 142 5.98 -4.41 14.52
C ASN A 142 6.87 -5.15 13.49
N LYS A 143 6.29 -5.67 12.42
CA LYS A 143 7.03 -6.35 11.34
C LYS A 143 6.49 -5.91 9.99
N PHE A 144 7.33 -5.99 8.95
CA PHE A 144 6.81 -5.88 7.59
C PHE A 144 6.35 -7.25 7.09
N TYR A 145 5.27 -7.25 6.34
CA TYR A 145 4.75 -8.42 5.65
C TYR A 145 4.57 -8.06 4.18
N ALA A 146 5.05 -8.92 3.30
CA ALA A 146 4.88 -8.75 1.86
C ALA A 146 4.30 -10.01 1.23
N VAL A 147 3.55 -9.84 0.16
CA VAL A 147 3.02 -10.94 -0.67
C VAL A 147 3.54 -10.78 -2.09
N ASN A 148 4.00 -11.86 -2.71
CA ASN A 148 4.45 -11.87 -4.10
C ASN A 148 3.37 -12.33 -5.10
N CYS A 149 3.66 -12.25 -6.40
CA CYS A 149 2.74 -12.65 -7.46
C CYS A 149 2.30 -14.13 -7.39
N LEU A 150 3.10 -14.99 -6.76
CA LEU A 150 2.80 -16.40 -6.57
C LEU A 150 1.97 -16.67 -5.29
N GLY A 151 1.61 -15.62 -4.55
CA GLY A 151 0.89 -15.72 -3.27
C GLY A 151 1.76 -16.17 -2.11
N VAL A 152 3.09 -16.08 -2.21
CA VAL A 152 4.01 -16.35 -1.11
C VAL A 152 4.08 -15.14 -0.21
N VAL A 153 3.85 -15.35 1.08
CA VAL A 153 3.93 -14.32 2.11
C VAL A 153 5.23 -14.46 2.87
N MET A 154 5.91 -13.32 2.99
CA MET A 154 7.17 -13.19 3.71
C MET A 154 7.01 -12.19 4.84
N VAL A 155 7.68 -12.47 5.96
CA VAL A 155 7.86 -11.53 7.07
C VAL A 155 9.28 -10.98 7.04
N PHE A 156 9.42 -9.69 7.35
CA PHE A 156 10.70 -9.05 7.52
C PHE A 156 10.85 -8.64 8.97
N VAL A 157 11.92 -9.13 9.60
CA VAL A 157 12.29 -8.74 10.96
C VAL A 157 13.34 -7.64 10.85
N ILE A 158 13.03 -6.50 11.47
CA ILE A 158 13.98 -5.39 11.64
C ILE A 158 14.91 -5.81 12.79
N GLY A 159 16.21 -5.92 12.50
CA GLY A 159 17.22 -6.17 13.53
C GLY A 159 17.49 -4.93 14.39
N ASP A 160 18.23 -5.11 15.47
CA ASP A 160 18.70 -3.99 16.29
C ASP A 160 19.79 -3.20 15.52
N GLY A 161 19.64 -1.88 15.43
CA GLY A 161 20.63 -1.00 14.81
C GLY A 161 20.55 -0.87 13.29
N LEU A 162 21.71 -0.98 12.63
CA LEU A 162 21.90 -0.71 11.19
C LEU A 162 21.81 -1.96 10.31
N ASP A 163 21.49 -3.11 10.89
CA ASP A 163 21.42 -4.37 10.15
C ASP A 163 20.27 -4.36 9.12
N SER A 164 20.55 -4.93 7.95
CA SER A 164 19.55 -5.12 6.90
C SER A 164 18.42 -6.06 7.38
N PRO A 165 17.14 -5.68 7.19
CA PRO A 165 16.01 -6.54 7.49
C PRO A 165 16.13 -7.90 6.79
N LYS A 166 15.85 -8.98 7.53
CA LYS A 166 15.89 -10.35 7.00
C LYS A 166 14.48 -10.82 6.67
N ALA A 167 14.30 -11.32 5.45
CA ALA A 167 13.04 -11.87 4.96
C ALA A 167 12.96 -13.38 5.20
N THR A 168 11.81 -13.87 5.63
CA THR A 168 11.54 -15.32 5.76
C THR A 168 10.14 -15.63 5.22
N VAL A 169 10.02 -16.71 4.46
CA VAL A 169 8.72 -17.22 3.98
C VAL A 169 7.96 -17.80 5.15
N ILE A 170 6.70 -17.40 5.32
CA ILE A 170 5.84 -17.89 6.41
C ILE A 170 4.62 -18.66 5.94
N ALA A 171 4.17 -18.42 4.71
CA ALA A 171 3.01 -19.11 4.16
C ALA A 171 2.94 -18.94 2.63
N LYS A 172 2.18 -19.79 1.96
CA LYS A 172 1.83 -19.64 0.54
C LYS A 172 0.33 -19.87 0.35
N LEU A 173 -0.32 -18.97 -0.39
CA LEU A 173 -1.74 -19.07 -0.68
C LEU A 173 -2.08 -20.40 -1.39
N PRO A 174 -3.21 -21.03 -1.05
CA PRO A 174 -3.58 -22.33 -1.61
C PRO A 174 -4.00 -22.25 -3.09
N LYS A 175 -4.64 -21.14 -3.50
CA LYS A 175 -5.18 -20.95 -4.86
C LYS A 175 -4.95 -19.51 -5.32
N THR A 176 -4.07 -19.33 -6.31
CA THR A 176 -3.89 -18.05 -7.01
C THR A 176 -3.12 -18.25 -8.31
N SER A 177 -3.32 -17.34 -9.26
CA SER A 177 -2.55 -17.22 -10.49
C SER A 177 -1.49 -16.13 -10.36
N SER A 178 -0.35 -16.24 -11.04
CA SER A 178 0.64 -15.17 -11.12
C SER A 178 0.11 -13.88 -11.79
N LYS A 179 -1.03 -13.99 -12.51
CA LYS A 179 -1.74 -12.88 -13.13
C LYS A 179 -2.71 -12.16 -12.19
N ASP A 180 -3.17 -12.81 -11.12
CA ASP A 180 -4.06 -12.15 -10.16
C ASP A 180 -3.26 -11.10 -9.40
N ARG A 181 -3.90 -9.97 -9.07
CA ARG A 181 -3.31 -8.99 -8.17
C ARG A 181 -3.51 -9.45 -6.73
N LYS A 182 -2.49 -9.31 -5.88
CA LYS A 182 -2.63 -9.49 -4.44
C LYS A 182 -2.52 -8.18 -3.70
N TYR A 183 -3.36 -8.03 -2.69
CA TYR A 183 -3.31 -6.95 -1.71
C TYR A 183 -3.12 -7.56 -0.33
N ILE A 184 -2.37 -6.87 0.53
CA ILE A 184 -2.24 -7.25 1.93
C ILE A 184 -2.76 -6.11 2.80
N VAL A 185 -3.64 -6.44 3.74
CA VAL A 185 -4.34 -5.45 4.56
C VAL A 185 -4.54 -5.98 5.97
N GLU A 186 -4.50 -5.08 6.94
CA GLU A 186 -4.93 -5.36 8.30
C GLU A 186 -6.43 -5.07 8.42
N CYS A 187 -7.17 -6.00 8.99
CA CYS A 187 -8.60 -5.86 9.23
C CYS A 187 -8.97 -6.50 10.57
N SER A 188 -9.54 -5.72 11.48
CA SER A 188 -10.00 -6.19 12.80
C SER A 188 -8.93 -6.93 13.61
N GLY A 189 -7.68 -6.48 13.53
CA GLY A 189 -6.55 -7.08 14.23
C GLY A 189 -5.99 -8.33 13.56
N GLU A 190 -6.46 -8.70 12.37
CA GLU A 190 -6.04 -9.85 11.58
C GLU A 190 -5.34 -9.42 10.28
N LEU A 191 -4.43 -10.25 9.77
CA LEU A 191 -3.76 -10.00 8.50
C LEU A 191 -4.47 -10.76 7.38
N LEU A 192 -5.00 -10.01 6.41
CA LEU A 192 -5.72 -10.54 5.26
C LEU A 192 -4.91 -10.36 3.98
N VAL A 193 -5.00 -11.35 3.09
CA VAL A 193 -4.52 -11.25 1.70
C VAL A 193 -5.71 -11.40 0.77
N LEU A 194 -5.88 -10.42 -0.11
CA LEU A 194 -6.95 -10.41 -1.10
C LEU A 194 -6.37 -10.74 -2.47
N VAL A 195 -6.97 -11.72 -3.14
CA VAL A 195 -6.65 -12.11 -4.51
C VAL A 195 -7.72 -11.55 -5.44
N LYS A 196 -7.35 -10.56 -6.24
CA LYS A 196 -8.19 -9.94 -7.29
C LYS A 196 -7.94 -10.65 -8.61
N SER A 197 -8.92 -11.43 -9.07
CA SER A 197 -8.88 -12.07 -10.38
C SER A 197 -9.47 -11.15 -11.44
N VAL A 198 -8.83 -11.14 -12.61
CA VAL A 198 -9.24 -10.32 -13.74
C VAL A 198 -9.50 -11.16 -14.99
N LEU A 199 -10.56 -10.82 -15.71
CA LEU A 199 -10.88 -11.37 -17.01
C LEU A 199 -10.28 -10.47 -18.10
N ASN A 200 -9.51 -11.04 -19.01
CA ASN A 200 -9.03 -10.33 -20.19
C ASN A 200 -10.14 -10.28 -21.25
N LEU A 201 -10.74 -9.11 -21.46
CA LEU A 201 -11.83 -8.90 -22.41
C LEU A 201 -11.32 -8.79 -23.87
N ASN A 202 -10.02 -8.60 -24.07
CA ASN A 202 -9.41 -8.38 -25.37
C ASN A 202 -8.76 -9.62 -25.99
N ALA A 203 -9.09 -10.83 -25.50
CA ALA A 203 -8.61 -12.06 -26.13
C ALA A 203 -8.91 -12.12 -27.65
N ASN A 204 -9.89 -11.33 -28.14
CA ASN A 204 -10.33 -11.29 -29.55
C ASN A 204 -10.53 -9.87 -30.16
N ALA A 205 -10.08 -8.78 -29.52
CA ALA A 205 -10.39 -7.40 -29.96
C ALA A 205 -9.20 -6.68 -30.63
N LYS A 206 -9.46 -5.93 -31.72
CA LYS A 206 -8.49 -5.12 -32.50
C LYS A 206 -8.09 -3.79 -31.84
N THR A 207 -8.35 -3.60 -30.55
CA THR A 207 -8.09 -2.33 -29.84
C THR A 207 -6.76 -2.39 -29.08
N ASN A 208 -5.96 -1.33 -29.17
CA ASN A 208 -4.58 -1.26 -28.62
C ASN A 208 -4.48 -1.14 -27.09
N LEU A 209 -5.59 -1.02 -26.35
CA LEU A 209 -5.56 -0.89 -24.89
C LEU A 209 -6.17 -2.15 -24.25
N PRO A 210 -5.46 -2.84 -23.34
CA PRO A 210 -5.96 -4.04 -22.71
C PRO A 210 -7.16 -3.71 -21.80
N ALA A 211 -8.34 -4.21 -22.17
CA ALA A 211 -9.53 -4.13 -21.34
C ALA A 211 -9.55 -5.33 -20.39
N PHE A 212 -9.31 -5.06 -19.11
CA PHE A 212 -9.48 -6.04 -18.05
C PHE A 212 -10.74 -5.69 -17.26
N LYS A 213 -11.51 -6.71 -16.90
CA LYS A 213 -12.61 -6.58 -15.95
C LYS A 213 -12.27 -7.34 -14.69
N THR A 214 -12.49 -6.73 -13.54
CA THR A 214 -12.39 -7.45 -12.27
C THR A 214 -13.49 -8.49 -12.21
N GLU A 215 -13.13 -9.76 -12.03
CA GLU A 215 -14.10 -10.86 -11.99
C GLU A 215 -14.57 -11.10 -10.56
N LYS A 216 -13.62 -11.21 -9.63
CA LYS A 216 -13.90 -11.50 -8.22
C LYS A 216 -12.72 -11.16 -7.31
N PHE A 217 -13.03 -11.07 -6.03
CA PHE A 217 -12.04 -11.12 -4.95
C PHE A 217 -12.21 -12.40 -4.15
N VAL A 218 -11.09 -12.99 -3.75
CA VAL A 218 -11.04 -14.03 -2.74
C VAL A 218 -10.19 -13.52 -1.58
N VAL A 219 -10.71 -13.63 -0.36
CA VAL A 219 -10.06 -13.11 0.84
C VAL A 219 -9.53 -14.27 1.66
N TYR A 220 -8.25 -14.22 2.02
CA TYR A 220 -7.62 -15.21 2.87
C TYR A 220 -7.11 -14.56 4.15
N ARG A 221 -7.43 -15.16 5.29
CA ARG A 221 -6.84 -14.83 6.58
C ARG A 221 -5.66 -15.74 6.87
N LEU A 222 -4.55 -15.15 7.32
CA LEU A 222 -3.39 -15.90 7.77
C LEU A 222 -3.57 -16.40 9.21
N ASP A 223 -3.51 -17.71 9.40
CA ASP A 223 -3.34 -18.32 10.73
C ASP A 223 -1.84 -18.40 11.04
N PHE A 224 -1.36 -17.50 11.90
CA PHE A 224 0.03 -17.46 12.33
C PHE A 224 0.47 -18.69 13.14
N THR A 225 -0.47 -19.38 13.79
CA THR A 225 -0.17 -20.52 14.66
C THR A 225 0.19 -21.74 13.82
N ASN A 226 -0.65 -22.03 12.83
CA ASN A 226 -0.50 -23.21 11.97
C ASN A 226 0.19 -22.89 10.63
N GLN A 227 0.55 -21.63 10.38
CA GLN A 227 1.11 -21.17 9.10
C GLN A 227 0.24 -21.54 7.90
N ASN A 228 -1.09 -21.47 8.09
CA ASN A 228 -2.09 -21.89 7.12
C ASN A 228 -3.05 -20.73 6.76
N TRP A 229 -3.92 -20.97 5.78
CA TRP A 229 -4.88 -19.99 5.28
C TRP A 229 -6.31 -20.44 5.52
N GLU A 230 -7.14 -19.49 5.91
CA GLU A 230 -8.58 -19.65 5.95
C GLU A 230 -9.24 -18.69 4.96
N GLU A 231 -10.14 -19.19 4.13
CA GLU A 231 -10.93 -18.36 3.22
C GLU A 231 -12.02 -17.62 4.01
N VAL A 232 -12.05 -16.31 3.87
CA VAL A 232 -12.98 -15.42 4.59
C VAL A 232 -14.11 -15.03 3.64
N ASN A 233 -15.32 -15.43 3.99
CA ASN A 233 -16.53 -15.15 3.20
C ASN A 233 -17.26 -13.89 3.64
N SER A 234 -16.85 -13.26 4.75
CA SER A 234 -17.45 -12.03 5.27
C SER A 234 -16.44 -11.19 6.03
N LEU A 235 -16.40 -9.89 5.74
CA LEU A 235 -15.64 -8.86 6.46
C LEU A 235 -16.43 -8.31 7.66
N GLY A 236 -17.64 -8.84 7.92
CA GLY A 236 -18.50 -8.41 9.02
C GLY A 236 -18.91 -6.95 8.90
N GLU A 237 -18.60 -6.16 9.92
CA GLU A 237 -18.94 -4.73 10.01
C GLU A 237 -17.91 -3.82 9.31
N TYR A 238 -16.89 -4.39 8.66
CA TYR A 238 -15.85 -3.65 7.96
C TYR A 238 -16.13 -3.59 6.46
N CYS A 239 -15.57 -2.56 5.84
CA CYS A 239 -15.33 -2.50 4.40
C CYS A 239 -13.84 -2.26 4.14
N LEU A 240 -13.38 -2.67 2.96
CA LEU A 240 -11.99 -2.49 2.55
C LEU A 240 -11.92 -1.47 1.42
N PHE A 241 -10.90 -0.63 1.45
CA PHE A 241 -10.50 0.22 0.34
C PHE A 241 -9.15 -0.25 -0.18
N LEU A 242 -9.09 -0.68 -1.43
CA LEU A 242 -7.90 -1.20 -2.09
C LEU A 242 -7.47 -0.25 -3.20
N GLY A 243 -6.21 0.18 -3.17
CA GLY A 243 -5.68 1.05 -4.21
C GLY A 243 -4.21 0.80 -4.49
N PHE A 244 -3.68 1.58 -5.43
CA PHE A 244 -2.29 1.46 -5.88
C PHE A 244 -1.26 1.61 -4.74
N ASN A 245 -1.50 2.57 -3.83
CA ASN A 245 -0.55 2.95 -2.79
C ASN A 245 -0.84 2.34 -1.42
N THR A 246 -2.11 2.22 -1.03
CA THR A 246 -2.48 1.83 0.33
C THR A 246 -3.79 1.05 0.28
N SER A 247 -3.86 0.04 1.12
CA SER A 247 -5.05 -0.75 1.38
C SER A 247 -5.43 -0.49 2.84
N VAL A 248 -6.69 -0.17 3.11
CA VAL A 248 -7.17 0.11 4.46
C VAL A 248 -8.48 -0.60 4.73
N SER A 249 -8.70 -0.98 5.99
CA SER A 249 -9.99 -1.42 6.49
C SER A 249 -10.65 -0.28 7.26
N VAL A 250 -11.98 -0.16 7.11
CA VAL A 250 -12.78 0.88 7.76
C VAL A 250 -14.02 0.24 8.37
N PRO A 251 -14.29 0.44 9.68
CA PRO A 251 -15.57 0.06 10.27
C PRO A 251 -16.69 0.84 9.59
N ALA A 252 -17.56 0.15 8.85
CA ALA A 252 -18.63 0.80 8.07
C ALA A 252 -19.66 1.50 8.98
N VAL A 253 -19.81 1.01 10.22
CA VAL A 253 -20.72 1.58 11.23
C VAL A 253 -20.44 3.06 11.53
N ASN A 254 -19.19 3.50 11.42
CA ASN A 254 -18.78 4.90 11.64
C ASN A 254 -19.26 5.83 10.51
N TYR A 255 -19.72 5.28 9.39
CA TYR A 255 -20.15 6.01 8.19
C TYR A 255 -21.49 5.47 7.69
N SER A 256 -22.38 5.19 8.64
CA SER A 256 -23.71 4.64 8.38
C SER A 256 -24.47 5.50 7.37
N GLY A 257 -24.97 4.87 6.30
CA GLY A 257 -25.66 5.53 5.20
C GLY A 257 -24.79 5.85 3.98
N PHE A 258 -23.46 5.87 4.12
CA PHE A 258 -22.52 6.11 3.03
C PHE A 258 -21.71 4.87 2.64
N LEU A 259 -21.24 4.11 3.64
CA LEU A 259 -20.47 2.89 3.43
C LEU A 259 -21.32 1.66 3.66
N LYS A 260 -21.18 0.68 2.76
CA LYS A 260 -21.81 -0.62 2.91
C LYS A 260 -20.85 -1.57 3.64
N LYS A 261 -21.33 -2.23 4.68
CA LYS A 261 -20.59 -3.28 5.38
C LYS A 261 -20.37 -4.51 4.48
N ASN A 262 -19.33 -5.28 4.77
CA ASN A 262 -18.97 -6.45 4.00
C ASN A 262 -18.76 -6.14 2.50
N CYS A 263 -18.05 -5.06 2.20
CA CYS A 263 -17.78 -4.62 0.83
C CYS A 263 -16.31 -4.28 0.61
N ILE A 264 -15.89 -4.39 -0.65
CA ILE A 264 -14.56 -4.04 -1.11
C ILE A 264 -14.72 -2.93 -2.15
N TYR A 265 -14.25 -1.74 -1.81
CA TYR A 265 -14.09 -0.62 -2.72
C TYR A 265 -12.66 -0.69 -3.27
N PHE A 266 -12.49 -0.60 -4.58
CA PHE A 266 -11.16 -0.72 -5.18
C PHE A 266 -10.97 0.23 -6.35
N THR A 267 -9.72 0.60 -6.60
CA THR A 267 -9.33 1.36 -7.79
C THR A 267 -8.83 0.40 -8.86
N ASP A 268 -8.88 0.82 -10.12
CA ASP A 268 -8.09 0.13 -11.13
C ASP A 268 -6.60 0.36 -10.85
N ASP A 269 -5.86 -0.71 -11.00
CA ASP A 269 -4.46 -0.87 -10.66
C ASP A 269 -3.69 -1.50 -11.82
N PHE A 270 -4.35 -1.71 -12.97
CA PHE A 270 -3.67 -1.94 -14.23
C PHE A 270 -3.06 -0.63 -14.72
N ALA A 271 -1.74 -0.56 -14.63
CA ALA A 271 -0.91 0.57 -15.00
C ALA A 271 -0.93 0.94 -16.51
N TYR A 272 -1.91 0.48 -17.28
CA TYR A 272 -2.11 0.86 -18.68
C TYR A 272 -3.41 1.64 -18.96
N ALA A 273 -4.33 1.79 -18.00
CA ALA A 273 -5.48 2.69 -18.14
C ALA A 273 -6.14 2.94 -16.77
N MET A 274 -6.31 4.21 -16.39
CA MET A 274 -7.06 4.59 -15.18
C MET A 274 -8.55 4.69 -15.50
N THR A 275 -9.38 3.75 -15.03
CA THR A 275 -10.85 3.90 -14.96
C THR A 275 -11.43 3.25 -13.70
N TRP A 276 -12.52 3.78 -13.14
CA TRP A 276 -13.12 3.32 -11.88
C TRP A 276 -14.26 2.33 -12.13
N GLU A 277 -14.32 1.22 -11.38
CA GLU A 277 -15.48 0.32 -11.34
C GLU A 277 -15.77 -0.18 -9.91
N CYS A 278 -17.05 -0.42 -9.60
CA CYS A 278 -17.53 -0.96 -8.33
C CYS A 278 -18.14 -2.36 -8.56
N LEU A 279 -17.85 -3.33 -7.68
CA LEU A 279 -18.44 -4.68 -7.70
C LEU A 279 -19.10 -5.01 -6.35
N ILE A 280 -20.24 -5.68 -6.40
CA ILE A 280 -21.11 -6.06 -5.27
C ILE A 280 -20.70 -7.41 -4.71
#